data_AF-A0A1F9M4U9-F1
#
_entry.id   AF-A0A1F9M4U9-F1
#
_cell.length_a   1.000
_cell.length_b   1.000
_cell.length_c   1.000
_cell.angle_alpha   90.00
_cell.angle_beta   90.00
_cell.angle_gamma   90.00
#
_symmetry.space_group_name_H-M   'P 1'
#
loop_
_entity.id
_entity.type
_entity.pdbx_description
1 polymer ?
#
loop_
_entity_poly.entity_id
_entity_poly.type
_entity_poly.pdbx_seq_one_letter_code
_entity_poly.pdbx_strand_id
1 'polypeptide(L)'
;MKSLLIVLCMFVLVGGVSADEHVGRFACKDTVMRQNSGAKIASNAALYFQVYQTEEGRFLLKNVLGHVMVGYVWDGTIDSRYYGIFSFDQLADNPAYKPQKYVGAAQYKDFNAVKTNGNDGGGMNGTLVLDKKFDQKKFHAHYIFQAGEHMGGTLDFECFAD
;
A
#
# COMPACT_ATOMS: atom_id res chain seq x y z
N MET A 1 11.21 43.90 56.39
CA MET A 1 11.33 43.62 54.95
C MET A 1 11.23 42.11 54.77
N LYS A 2 10.14 41.61 54.19
CA LYS A 2 9.83 40.17 54.09
C LYS A 2 10.32 39.63 52.75
N SER A 3 11.18 38.62 52.82
CA SER A 3 11.61 37.79 51.71
C SER A 3 10.43 37.09 51.06
N LEU A 4 10.34 37.12 49.74
CA LEU A 4 9.51 36.19 48.97
C LEU A 4 10.34 35.68 47.80
N LEU A 5 11.02 34.55 48.03
CA LEU A 5 11.72 33.81 47.00
C LEU A 5 10.66 32.98 46.27
N ILE A 6 10.27 33.41 45.06
CA ILE A 6 9.34 32.65 44.21
C ILE A 6 10.17 31.57 43.51
N VAL A 7 10.01 30.32 43.97
CA VAL A 7 10.52 29.13 43.29
C VAL A 7 9.60 28.86 42.09
N LEU A 8 10.06 29.29 40.91
CA LEU A 8 9.39 29.00 39.65
C LEU A 8 9.75 27.56 39.23
N CYS A 9 8.90 26.58 39.58
CA CYS A 9 8.99 25.23 39.04
C CYS A 9 8.67 25.27 37.54
N MET A 10 9.70 25.30 36.69
CA MET A 10 9.60 24.95 35.28
C MET A 10 9.19 23.48 35.17
N PHE A 11 7.88 23.24 35.04
CA PHE A 11 7.39 21.98 34.47
C PHE A 11 7.74 21.97 32.99
N VAL A 12 8.88 21.38 32.65
CA VAL A 12 9.17 20.97 31.28
C VAL A 12 8.26 19.78 30.99
N LEU A 13 7.08 20.07 30.45
CA LEU A 13 6.29 19.09 29.73
C LEU A 13 7.12 18.67 28.51
N VAL A 14 7.92 17.62 28.68
CA VAL A 14 8.48 16.89 27.56
C VAL A 14 7.28 16.22 26.89
N GLY A 15 6.66 16.92 25.94
CA GLY A 15 5.72 16.31 25.03
C GLY A 15 6.46 15.18 24.34
N GLY A 16 6.14 13.94 24.72
CA GLY A 16 6.61 12.77 24.01
C GLY A 16 6.13 12.91 22.57
N VAL A 17 7.04 13.25 21.66
CA VAL A 17 6.78 13.14 20.23
C VAL A 17 6.75 11.64 20.01
N SER A 18 5.56 11.06 20.04
CA SER A 18 5.46 9.64 19.83
C SER A 18 5.76 9.34 18.38
N ALA A 19 6.80 8.56 18.18
CA ALA A 19 7.24 8.19 16.86
C ALA A 19 6.51 6.93 16.41
N ASP A 20 5.95 7.00 15.20
CA ASP A 20 5.99 5.92 14.19
C ASP A 20 6.74 4.64 14.61
N GLU A 21 6.11 3.60 15.19
CA GLU A 21 6.86 2.35 15.47
C GLU A 21 7.15 1.62 14.16
N HIS A 22 8.42 1.36 13.86
CA HIS A 22 8.78 0.62 12.65
C HIS A 22 8.49 -0.87 12.82
N VAL A 23 7.58 -1.40 12.00
CA VAL A 23 7.21 -2.83 12.01
C VAL A 23 8.17 -3.66 11.16
N GLY A 24 8.50 -3.19 9.95
CA GLY A 24 9.43 -3.89 9.07
C GLY A 24 9.43 -3.40 7.63
N ARG A 25 10.27 -4.04 6.82
CA ARG A 25 10.39 -3.82 5.37
C ARG A 25 9.95 -5.08 4.63
N PHE A 26 9.23 -4.90 3.54
CA PHE A 26 8.63 -6.03 2.83
C PHE A 26 8.74 -5.88 1.33
N ALA A 27 9.03 -7.01 0.68
CA ALA A 27 8.98 -7.18 -0.76
C ALA A 27 7.86 -8.17 -1.10
N CYS A 28 7.02 -7.81 -2.06
CA CYS A 28 5.89 -8.62 -2.51
C CYS A 28 6.02 -8.94 -3.99
N LYS A 29 5.62 -10.15 -4.38
CA LYS A 29 5.53 -10.58 -5.78
C LYS A 29 4.16 -11.15 -6.07
N ASP A 30 3.64 -10.91 -7.26
CA ASP A 30 2.38 -11.52 -7.66
C ASP A 30 2.51 -13.03 -7.78
N THR A 31 1.43 -13.69 -7.39
CA THR A 31 1.30 -15.15 -7.40
C THR A 31 0.17 -15.58 -8.31
N VAL A 32 -0.96 -14.88 -8.25
CA VAL A 32 -2.17 -15.18 -9.00
C VAL A 32 -2.82 -13.89 -9.42
N MET A 33 -3.31 -13.87 -10.67
CA MET A 33 -4.22 -12.85 -11.17
C MET A 33 -5.62 -13.45 -11.28
N ARG A 34 -6.62 -12.78 -10.67
CA ARG A 34 -8.03 -13.20 -10.68
C ARG A 34 -8.89 -12.18 -11.41
N GLN A 35 -9.80 -12.68 -12.24
CA GLN A 35 -10.87 -11.90 -12.88
C GLN A 35 -12.23 -12.55 -12.73
N ASN A 36 -13.27 -11.72 -12.73
CA ASN A 36 -14.65 -12.18 -12.71
C ASN A 36 -15.20 -12.52 -14.10
N SER A 37 -14.53 -12.09 -15.18
CA SER A 37 -15.01 -12.25 -16.57
C SER A 37 -14.60 -13.56 -17.25
N GLY A 38 -13.70 -14.34 -16.64
CA GLY A 38 -13.14 -15.56 -17.22
C GLY A 38 -12.12 -15.33 -18.35
N ALA A 39 -11.80 -14.07 -18.69
CA ALA A 39 -10.76 -13.75 -19.68
C ALA A 39 -9.37 -14.14 -19.15
N LYS A 40 -8.48 -14.53 -20.08
CA LYS A 40 -7.08 -14.86 -19.75
C LYS A 40 -6.24 -13.59 -19.74
N ILE A 41 -5.81 -13.17 -18.56
CA ILE A 41 -4.90 -12.05 -18.37
C ILE A 41 -3.60 -12.55 -17.74
N ALA A 42 -2.49 -12.17 -18.36
CA ALA A 42 -1.17 -12.35 -17.78
C ALA A 42 -0.85 -11.15 -16.87
N SER A 43 -0.12 -11.41 -15.79
CA SER A 43 0.38 -10.39 -14.89
C SER A 43 1.87 -10.57 -14.60
N ASN A 44 2.51 -9.46 -14.23
CA ASN A 44 3.79 -9.43 -13.56
C ASN A 44 3.80 -8.19 -12.68
N ALA A 45 3.92 -8.37 -11.37
CA ALA A 45 3.91 -7.27 -10.44
C ALA A 45 4.84 -7.50 -9.25
N ALA A 46 5.43 -6.41 -8.79
CA ALA A 46 6.22 -6.38 -7.58
C ALA A 46 5.96 -5.11 -6.79
N LEU A 47 5.99 -5.21 -5.47
CA LEU A 47 5.86 -4.08 -4.56
C LEU A 47 6.93 -4.18 -3.47
N TYR A 48 7.41 -3.03 -3.03
CA TYR A 48 8.33 -2.86 -1.91
C TYR A 48 7.80 -1.74 -1.04
N PHE A 49 7.80 -1.92 0.27
CA PHE A 49 7.35 -0.88 1.19
C PHE A 49 7.85 -1.13 2.62
N GLN A 50 7.78 -0.09 3.43
CA GLN A 50 8.00 -0.15 4.87
C GLN A 50 6.68 0.00 5.59
N VAL A 51 6.44 -0.83 6.61
CA VAL A 51 5.25 -0.76 7.46
C VAL A 51 5.63 -0.11 8.78
N TYR A 52 4.78 0.82 9.21
CA TYR A 52 4.87 1.49 10.50
C TYR A 52 3.53 1.36 11.23
N GLN A 53 3.55 1.30 12.56
CA GLN A 53 2.37 1.29 13.41
C GLN A 53 2.32 2.60 14.22
N THR A 54 1.21 3.33 14.08
CA THR A 54 0.93 4.52 14.90
C THR A 54 0.58 4.12 16.33
N GLU A 55 0.68 5.03 17.29
CA GLU A 55 0.18 4.81 18.67
C GLU A 55 -1.27 4.35 18.75
N GLU A 56 -2.12 4.85 17.85
CA GLU A 56 -3.54 4.50 17.77
C GLU A 56 -3.77 3.10 17.17
N GLY A 57 -2.71 2.35 16.87
CA GLY A 57 -2.75 1.01 16.30
C GLY A 57 -3.08 0.96 14.80
N ARG A 58 -2.93 2.07 14.06
CA ARG A 58 -3.09 2.12 12.60
C ARG A 58 -1.78 1.74 11.91
N PHE A 59 -1.89 1.09 10.75
CA PHE A 59 -0.72 0.77 9.92
C PHE A 59 -0.54 1.79 8.80
N LEU A 60 0.69 2.26 8.63
CA LEU A 60 1.11 3.19 7.59
C LEU A 60 2.11 2.50 6.66
N LEU A 61 2.05 2.84 5.37
CA LEU A 61 3.06 2.47 4.39
C LEU A 61 3.95 3.67 4.07
N LYS A 62 5.26 3.48 4.14
CA LYS A 62 6.27 4.46 3.73
C LYS A 62 7.24 3.85 2.72
N ASN A 63 7.91 4.69 1.94
CA ASN A 63 8.90 4.27 0.93
C ASN A 63 8.36 3.18 0.00
N VAL A 64 7.14 3.39 -0.50
CA VAL A 64 6.44 2.44 -1.37
C VAL A 64 6.96 2.57 -2.79
N LEU A 65 7.47 1.47 -3.33
CA LEU A 65 7.94 1.37 -4.71
C LEU A 65 7.36 0.12 -5.35
N GLY A 66 7.02 0.18 -6.62
CA GLY A 66 6.71 -1.05 -7.35
C GLY A 66 6.14 -0.84 -8.72
N HIS A 67 5.81 -1.95 -9.36
CA HIS A 67 5.21 -1.97 -10.68
C HIS A 67 4.11 -3.02 -10.76
N VAL A 68 3.14 -2.75 -11.61
CA VAL A 68 2.14 -3.72 -12.03
C VAL A 68 2.09 -3.70 -13.55
N MET A 69 2.26 -4.86 -14.17
CA MET A 69 1.97 -5.08 -15.58
C MET A 69 0.85 -6.11 -15.69
N VAL A 70 -0.17 -5.79 -16.48
CA VAL A 70 -1.27 -6.71 -16.81
C VAL A 70 -1.58 -6.63 -18.29
N GLY A 71 -2.01 -7.75 -18.88
CA GLY A 71 -2.36 -7.75 -20.29
C GLY A 71 -3.16 -8.96 -20.76
N TYR A 72 -4.02 -8.76 -21.76
CA TYR A 72 -4.77 -9.86 -22.37
C TYR A 72 -3.86 -10.82 -23.10
N VAL A 73 -4.16 -12.10 -22.99
CA VAL A 73 -3.47 -13.17 -23.69
C VAL A 73 -4.34 -13.67 -24.84
N TRP A 74 -3.87 -13.50 -26.07
CA TRP A 74 -4.47 -14.07 -27.27
C TRP A 74 -3.49 -15.05 -27.90
N ASP A 75 -3.89 -16.31 -28.08
CA ASP A 75 -3.06 -17.39 -28.64
C ASP A 75 -1.67 -17.54 -28.00
N GLY A 76 -1.58 -17.29 -26.68
CA GLY A 76 -0.33 -17.34 -25.91
C GLY A 76 0.54 -16.09 -25.98
N THR A 77 0.12 -15.06 -26.72
CA THR A 77 0.81 -13.77 -26.85
C THR A 77 0.10 -12.68 -26.04
N ILE A 78 0.85 -11.82 -25.35
CA ILE A 78 0.30 -10.66 -24.63
C ILE A 78 0.09 -9.52 -25.63
N ASP A 79 -1.17 -9.21 -25.93
CA ASP A 79 -1.58 -8.27 -26.97
C ASP A 79 -1.69 -6.82 -26.45
N SER A 80 -2.57 -6.59 -25.46
CA SER A 80 -2.73 -5.29 -24.80
C SER A 80 -2.03 -5.28 -23.44
N ARG A 81 -1.22 -4.25 -23.13
CA ARG A 81 -0.50 -4.13 -21.87
C ARG A 81 -0.82 -2.82 -21.17
N TYR A 82 -1.18 -2.92 -19.90
CA TYR A 82 -1.17 -1.81 -18.97
C TYR A 82 -0.01 -2.00 -18.02
N TYR A 83 0.83 -0.98 -17.91
CA TYR A 83 1.87 -0.93 -16.91
C TYR A 83 1.71 0.31 -16.04
N GLY A 84 1.82 0.10 -14.74
CA GLY A 84 1.71 1.12 -13.70
C GLY A 84 2.93 1.10 -12.79
N ILE A 85 3.42 2.27 -12.41
CA ILE A 85 4.48 2.45 -11.40
C ILE A 85 3.86 3.06 -10.15
N PHE A 86 4.24 2.55 -8.98
CA PHE A 86 3.94 3.11 -7.67
C PHE A 86 5.21 3.70 -7.07
N SER A 87 5.13 4.93 -6.56
CA SER A 87 6.24 5.60 -5.89
C SER A 87 5.65 6.59 -4.89
N PHE A 88 5.61 6.23 -3.61
CA PHE A 88 5.06 7.06 -2.54
C PHE A 88 6.03 7.11 -1.36
N ASP A 89 6.37 8.32 -0.92
CA ASP A 89 7.21 8.52 0.26
C ASP A 89 6.44 8.13 1.54
N GLN A 90 5.20 8.61 1.66
CA GLN A 90 4.25 8.18 2.68
C GLN A 90 2.86 8.05 2.08
N LEU A 91 2.20 6.91 2.32
CA LEU A 91 0.81 6.75 1.92
C LEU A 91 -0.18 7.45 2.86
N ALA A 92 0.31 7.97 3.99
CA ALA A 92 -0.46 8.77 4.95
C ALA A 92 -0.95 10.10 4.34
N ASP A 93 -0.29 10.59 3.29
CA ASP A 93 -0.72 11.76 2.51
C ASP A 93 -1.86 11.44 1.53
N ASN A 94 -2.36 10.19 1.50
CA ASN A 94 -3.52 9.82 0.71
C ASN A 94 -4.81 10.18 1.45
N PRO A 95 -5.55 11.25 1.05
CA PRO A 95 -6.75 11.70 1.75
C PRO A 95 -7.90 10.68 1.71
N ALA A 96 -7.81 9.63 0.90
CA ALA A 96 -8.75 8.52 0.84
C ALA A 96 -8.44 7.37 1.82
N TYR A 97 -7.34 7.46 2.60
CA TYR A 97 -7.04 6.50 3.68
C TYR A 97 -8.07 6.60 4.80
N LYS A 98 -9.13 5.81 4.66
CA LYS A 98 -10.14 5.55 5.69
C LYS A 98 -10.01 4.08 6.04
N PRO A 99 -9.28 3.70 7.10
CA PRO A 99 -9.23 2.31 7.53
C PRO A 99 -10.65 1.90 7.95
N GLN A 100 -11.41 1.33 7.02
CA GLN A 100 -12.58 0.56 7.37
C GLN A 100 -12.05 -0.64 8.16
N LYS A 101 -12.63 -0.89 9.34
CA LYS A 101 -12.21 -1.97 10.23
C LYS A 101 -12.56 -3.31 9.58
N TYR A 102 -11.72 -3.77 8.65
CA TYR A 102 -11.73 -5.16 8.22
C TYR A 102 -11.03 -5.98 9.31
N VAL A 103 -11.72 -7.01 9.79
CA VAL A 103 -11.15 -7.97 10.73
C VAL A 103 -9.96 -8.63 10.03
N GLY A 104 -8.75 -8.43 10.56
CA GLY A 104 -7.54 -9.07 10.06
C GLY A 104 -6.83 -8.43 8.86
N ALA A 105 -7.32 -7.32 8.30
CA ALA A 105 -6.68 -6.65 7.15
C ALA A 105 -6.61 -5.12 7.28
N ALA A 106 -5.63 -4.52 6.60
CA ALA A 106 -5.47 -3.09 6.38
C ALA A 106 -5.71 -2.77 4.89
N GLN A 107 -6.53 -1.75 4.60
CA GLN A 107 -6.87 -1.36 3.23
C GLN A 107 -6.39 0.06 2.96
N TYR A 108 -5.84 0.27 1.77
CA TYR A 108 -5.24 1.50 1.30
C TYR A 108 -5.90 1.93 -0.02
N LYS A 109 -6.82 2.91 0.07
CA LYS A 109 -7.43 3.62 -1.05
C LYS A 109 -6.89 5.05 -1.08
N ASP A 110 -6.76 5.73 -2.22
CA ASP A 110 -6.76 5.27 -3.61
C ASP A 110 -5.30 4.91 -4.01
N PHE A 111 -4.96 3.62 -4.01
CA PHE A 111 -3.61 3.15 -4.33
C PHE A 111 -3.44 3.07 -5.86
N ASN A 112 -3.39 4.25 -6.48
CA ASN A 112 -3.33 4.41 -7.94
C ASN A 112 -1.88 4.53 -8.40
N ALA A 113 -1.58 4.07 -9.61
CA ALA A 113 -0.23 4.22 -10.15
C ALA A 113 0.08 5.70 -10.41
N VAL A 114 1.28 6.15 -10.05
CA VAL A 114 1.74 7.54 -10.29
C VAL A 114 2.09 7.79 -11.75
N LYS A 115 2.42 6.72 -12.49
CA LYS A 115 2.68 6.74 -13.93
C LYS A 115 2.09 5.50 -14.55
N THR A 116 1.45 5.66 -15.71
CA THR A 116 0.81 4.56 -16.43
C THR A 116 1.01 4.67 -17.92
N ASN A 117 1.18 3.56 -18.61
CA ASN A 117 0.98 3.47 -20.06
C ASN A 117 -0.30 2.66 -20.34
N GLY A 118 -1.39 3.37 -20.63
CA GLY A 118 -2.59 2.76 -21.17
C GLY A 118 -2.73 3.21 -22.60
N ASN A 119 -2.77 2.28 -23.56
CA ASN A 119 -3.08 2.62 -24.96
C ASN A 119 -4.47 3.28 -25.08
N ASP A 120 -5.34 3.09 -24.09
CA ASP A 120 -6.72 3.60 -24.07
C ASP A 120 -6.93 4.77 -23.09
N GLY A 121 -5.86 5.40 -22.60
CA GLY A 121 -5.92 6.65 -21.83
C GLY A 121 -6.48 6.59 -20.40
N GLY A 122 -7.05 5.45 -19.95
CA GLY A 122 -7.76 5.36 -18.65
C GLY A 122 -6.92 5.10 -17.39
N GLY A 123 -5.59 5.06 -17.48
CA GLY A 123 -4.70 4.87 -16.32
C GLY A 123 -4.84 3.51 -15.62
N MET A 124 -4.32 3.40 -14.41
CA MET A 124 -4.39 2.22 -13.54
C MET A 124 -4.68 2.69 -12.11
N ASN A 125 -5.90 2.40 -11.68
CA ASN A 125 -6.42 2.80 -10.38
C ASN A 125 -6.71 1.55 -9.55
N GLY A 126 -6.60 1.66 -8.24
CA GLY A 126 -6.86 0.50 -7.41
C GLY A 126 -6.78 0.72 -5.91
N THR A 127 -6.82 -0.40 -5.22
CA THR A 127 -6.80 -0.49 -3.76
C THR A 127 -5.87 -1.60 -3.35
N LEU A 128 -4.94 -1.30 -2.45
CA LEU A 128 -4.07 -2.30 -1.83
C LEU A 128 -4.68 -2.78 -0.51
N VAL A 129 -4.74 -4.09 -0.31
CA VAL A 129 -5.18 -4.72 0.93
C VAL A 129 -4.02 -5.57 1.45
N LEU A 130 -3.63 -5.40 2.71
CA LEU A 130 -2.59 -6.18 3.37
C LEU A 130 -3.21 -6.93 4.55
N ASP A 131 -2.89 -8.21 4.69
CA ASP A 131 -3.21 -8.94 5.93
C ASP A 131 -2.42 -8.36 7.11
N LYS A 132 -3.08 -8.17 8.25
CA LYS A 132 -2.49 -7.57 9.47
C LYS A 132 -1.50 -8.47 10.20
N LYS A 133 -1.15 -9.62 9.64
CA LYS A 133 -0.20 -10.59 10.20
C LYS A 133 1.25 -10.21 9.85
N PHE A 134 1.62 -8.96 10.13
CA PHE A 134 2.96 -8.43 9.84
C PHE A 134 4.04 -9.01 10.75
N ASP A 135 3.64 -9.66 11.84
CA ASP A 135 4.48 -10.45 12.74
C ASP A 135 5.00 -11.74 12.09
N GLN A 136 4.44 -12.13 10.94
CA GLN A 136 4.87 -13.29 10.18
C GLN A 136 5.90 -12.89 9.13
N LYS A 137 6.96 -13.70 8.98
CA LYS A 137 7.98 -13.54 7.92
C LYS A 137 7.39 -13.52 6.51
N LYS A 138 6.14 -13.96 6.37
CA LYS A 138 5.35 -14.00 5.15
C LYS A 138 3.91 -13.63 5.42
N PHE A 139 3.30 -12.84 4.55
CA PHE A 139 1.86 -12.54 4.60
C PHE A 139 1.30 -12.30 3.19
N HIS A 140 -0.02 -12.27 3.07
CA HIS A 140 -0.71 -12.05 1.81
C HIS A 140 -1.14 -10.59 1.62
N ALA A 141 -1.11 -10.15 0.37
CA ALA A 141 -1.65 -8.87 -0.04
C ALA A 141 -2.47 -9.01 -1.33
N HIS A 142 -3.38 -8.07 -1.54
CA HIS A 142 -4.22 -8.01 -2.73
C HIS A 142 -4.21 -6.61 -3.32
N TYR A 143 -3.97 -6.49 -4.62
CA TYR A 143 -4.22 -5.25 -5.36
C TYR A 143 -5.45 -5.42 -6.23
N ILE A 144 -6.54 -4.77 -5.83
CA ILE A 144 -7.80 -4.75 -6.58
C ILE A 144 -7.75 -3.53 -7.50
N PHE A 145 -7.81 -3.74 -8.81
CA PHE A 145 -7.49 -2.68 -9.76
C PHE A 145 -8.46 -2.62 -10.94
N GLN A 146 -8.49 -1.46 -11.56
CA GLN A 146 -9.02 -1.20 -12.88
C GLN A 146 -7.95 -0.47 -13.70
N ALA A 147 -7.64 -1.01 -14.88
CA ALA A 147 -6.71 -0.48 -15.85
C ALA A 147 -7.46 -0.18 -17.16
N GLY A 148 -7.43 1.08 -17.58
CA GLY A 148 -8.29 1.55 -18.67
C GLY A 148 -9.78 1.38 -18.37
N GLU A 149 -10.60 1.36 -19.42
CA GLU A 149 -12.06 1.20 -19.30
C GLU A 149 -12.51 -0.27 -19.27
N HIS A 150 -11.61 -1.21 -19.57
CA HIS A 150 -12.01 -2.57 -19.93
C HIS A 150 -11.31 -3.68 -19.13
N MET A 151 -10.23 -3.38 -18.39
CA MET A 151 -9.45 -4.39 -17.69
C MET A 151 -9.52 -4.21 -16.18
N GLY A 152 -10.16 -5.12 -15.45
CA GLY A 152 -10.23 -5.08 -13.99
C GLY A 152 -10.00 -6.44 -13.37
N GLY A 153 -9.46 -6.48 -12.15
CA GLY A 153 -9.18 -7.74 -11.48
C GLY A 153 -8.54 -7.58 -10.12
N THR A 154 -8.03 -8.68 -9.59
CA THR A 154 -7.26 -8.71 -8.35
C THR A 154 -5.95 -9.42 -8.59
N LEU A 155 -4.84 -8.77 -8.23
CA LEU A 155 -3.53 -9.40 -8.13
C LEU A 155 -3.32 -9.84 -6.68
N ASP A 156 -3.08 -11.12 -6.48
CA ASP A 156 -2.73 -11.69 -5.19
C ASP A 156 -1.20 -11.75 -5.08
N PHE A 157 -0.67 -11.22 -3.99
CA PHE A 157 0.75 -11.17 -3.69
C PHE A 157 1.10 -12.05 -2.49
N GLU A 158 2.30 -12.62 -2.54
CA GLU A 158 3.00 -13.09 -1.34
C GLU A 158 4.08 -12.06 -1.00
N CYS A 159 4.06 -11.60 0.24
CA CYS A 159 4.99 -10.62 0.78
C CYS A 159 5.95 -11.28 1.76
N PHE A 160 7.21 -10.86 1.73
CA PHE A 160 8.31 -11.40 2.54
C PHE A 160 9.01 -10.27 3.27
N ALA A 161 9.42 -10.51 4.51
CA ALA A 161 10.34 -9.60 5.19
C ALA A 161 11.68 -9.54 4.45
N ASP A 162 12.15 -8.32 4.18
CA ASP A 162 13.44 -8.01 3.53
C ASP A 162 14.56 -7.82 4.57
#